data_AF-A0A956GQ66-F1
#
_entry.id   AF-A0A956GQ66-F1
#
_cell.length_a   1.000
_cell.length_b   1.000
_cell.length_c   1.000
_cell.angle_alpha   90.00
_cell.angle_beta   90.00
_cell.angle_gamma   90.00
#
_symmetry.space_group_name_H-M   'P 1'
#
loop_
_entity.id
_entity.type
_entity.pdbx_description
1 polymer ?
#
loop_
_entity_poly.entity_id
_entity_poly.type
_entity_poly.pdbx_seq_one_letter_code
_entity_poly.pdbx_strand_id
1 'polypeptide(L)'
;MTSRAAPERDADRAALRDLLCADGIFRSTPDHPIVSHDGSSIAWMLDSQRISLTAPGAALAARCLLDQLEGFESTQIATYGVTAIPLLQACVMASGGRHTGLVIRKARKGYGSMKLIEGPLDRDRPVVMLDDSIASGSSIFRGLEILEAAGLRVEGAVVLVRFGWYGGYARLIERGLHVASVFDVHTDLVPIVEPTRPRPAFNPSLALPAVRWADDAAPDGLHPAALARLVMTRHLAGEPVPRPPARLDDDHDSAGGAWVSVRSRANVHLRHGRDGQWIFPGEPRPTPGEAVVRAALRTATRLPSPRVLDDSAIAVTFFGALETCTVGDLDNDRYGIVVRSAERVERLGGALPRMPGMTRTWAQFEHARTRNAKLLSFEPYVLYRHTVAKAVEPGEAWQPTGVPRDDGDAWYRDPARAGRIAA
;
A
#
# COMPACT_ATOMS: atom_id res chain seq x y z
N MET A 1 -5.33 -19.62 31.58
CA MET A 1 -4.79 -20.39 30.44
C MET A 1 -3.36 -19.97 30.26
N THR A 2 -2.40 -20.90 30.37
CA THR A 2 -1.02 -20.67 29.95
C THR A 2 -1.00 -20.40 28.45
N SER A 3 -0.23 -19.38 28.02
CA SER A 3 -0.01 -19.07 26.60
C SER A 3 0.34 -20.36 25.85
N ARG A 4 -0.42 -20.67 24.79
CA ARG A 4 -0.16 -21.83 23.93
C ARG A 4 1.21 -21.71 23.23
N ALA A 5 1.89 -22.83 23.03
CA ALA A 5 3.20 -22.85 22.37
C ALA A 5 3.06 -22.46 20.88
N ALA A 6 4.05 -21.72 20.35
CA ALA A 6 4.02 -21.23 18.96
C ALA A 6 3.77 -22.32 17.90
N PRO A 7 4.40 -23.52 17.97
CA PRO A 7 4.14 -24.58 16.98
C PRO A 7 2.69 -25.06 16.96
N GLU A 8 2.01 -25.08 18.11
CA GLU A 8 0.60 -25.48 18.18
C GLU A 8 -0.32 -24.42 17.58
N ARG A 9 0.00 -23.14 17.80
CA ARG A 9 -0.73 -22.01 17.19
C ARG A 9 -0.62 -22.07 15.67
N ASP A 10 0.59 -22.30 15.16
CA ASP A 10 0.86 -22.38 13.73
C ASP A 10 0.13 -23.57 13.07
N ALA A 11 0.10 -24.73 13.74
CA ALA A 11 -0.60 -25.91 13.25
C ALA A 11 -2.13 -25.70 13.17
N ASP A 12 -2.74 -25.13 14.21
CA ASP A 12 -4.17 -24.81 14.19
C ASP A 12 -4.52 -23.76 13.14
N ARG A 13 -3.68 -22.71 13.03
CA ARG A 13 -3.85 -21.66 12.04
C ARG A 13 -3.78 -22.24 10.62
N ALA A 14 -2.83 -23.14 10.35
CA ALA A 14 -2.73 -23.82 9.06
C ALA A 14 -3.97 -24.69 8.77
N ALA A 15 -4.38 -25.52 9.74
CA ALA A 15 -5.55 -26.39 9.58
C ALA A 15 -6.84 -25.59 9.35
N LEU A 16 -7.02 -24.47 10.05
CA LEU A 16 -8.17 -23.59 9.85
C LEU A 16 -8.14 -22.90 8.49
N ARG A 17 -6.98 -22.42 8.03
CA ARG A 17 -6.81 -21.82 6.70
C ARG A 17 -7.21 -22.81 5.61
N ASP A 18 -6.72 -24.03 5.72
CA ASP A 18 -6.96 -25.07 4.71
C ASP A 18 -8.45 -25.41 4.66
N LEU A 19 -9.11 -25.51 5.82
CA LEU A 19 -10.56 -25.71 5.92
C LEU A 19 -11.36 -24.52 5.34
N LEU A 20 -10.97 -23.28 5.64
CA LEU A 20 -11.59 -22.08 5.06
C LEU A 20 -11.44 -22.03 3.54
N CYS A 21 -10.27 -22.38 3.00
CA CYS A 21 -10.03 -22.36 1.56
C CYS A 21 -10.76 -23.47 0.81
N ALA A 22 -10.90 -24.64 1.45
CA ALA A 22 -11.61 -25.78 0.88
C ALA A 22 -13.14 -25.57 0.88
N ASP A 23 -13.71 -25.23 2.03
CA ASP A 23 -15.16 -25.30 2.25
C ASP A 23 -15.80 -23.95 2.62
N GLY A 24 -15.01 -22.97 3.05
CA GLY A 24 -15.46 -21.65 3.49
C GLY A 24 -15.55 -20.59 2.37
N ILE A 25 -15.42 -20.98 1.11
CA ILE A 25 -15.51 -20.06 -0.04
C ILE A 25 -16.78 -20.35 -0.84
N PHE A 26 -17.67 -19.38 -0.89
CA PHE A 26 -18.83 -19.40 -1.78
C PHE A 26 -18.47 -18.70 -3.10
N ARG A 27 -18.52 -19.43 -4.22
CA ARG A 27 -18.18 -18.90 -5.55
C ARG A 27 -19.45 -18.48 -6.29
N SER A 28 -19.38 -17.35 -6.98
CA SER A 28 -20.48 -16.85 -7.78
C SER A 28 -20.77 -17.81 -8.93
N THR A 29 -22.05 -18.09 -9.15
CA THR A 29 -22.53 -18.88 -10.29
C THR A 29 -23.63 -18.09 -11.02
N PRO A 30 -24.04 -18.50 -12.24
CA PRO A 30 -25.17 -17.87 -12.91
C PRO A 30 -26.46 -17.88 -12.08
N ASP A 31 -26.70 -18.94 -11.32
CA ASP A 31 -27.90 -19.09 -10.47
C ASP A 31 -27.78 -18.36 -9.13
N HIS A 32 -26.55 -18.14 -8.67
CA HIS A 32 -26.25 -17.43 -7.43
C HIS A 32 -25.15 -16.37 -7.68
N PRO A 33 -25.51 -15.24 -8.33
CA PRO A 33 -24.58 -14.15 -8.52
C PRO A 33 -24.25 -13.50 -7.17
N ILE A 34 -22.97 -13.24 -6.94
CA ILE A 34 -22.53 -12.44 -5.79
C ILE A 34 -22.39 -11.00 -6.25
N VAL A 35 -23.07 -10.08 -5.56
CA VAL A 35 -23.10 -8.66 -5.92
C VAL A 35 -22.62 -7.82 -4.74
N SER A 36 -21.67 -6.93 -5.02
CA SER A 36 -21.16 -5.91 -4.11
C SER A 36 -22.23 -4.86 -3.80
N HIS A 37 -22.01 -4.06 -2.76
CA HIS A 37 -22.90 -2.96 -2.41
C HIS A 37 -23.02 -1.90 -3.53
N ASP A 38 -22.03 -1.79 -4.40
CA ASP A 38 -22.03 -0.89 -5.56
C ASP A 38 -22.65 -1.51 -6.82
N GLY A 39 -23.19 -2.72 -6.74
CA GLY A 39 -23.80 -3.44 -7.86
C GLY A 39 -22.81 -4.21 -8.74
N SER A 40 -21.51 -4.15 -8.46
CA SER A 40 -20.51 -4.93 -9.20
C SER A 40 -20.55 -6.42 -8.82
N SER A 41 -20.25 -7.30 -9.79
CA SER A 41 -20.17 -8.75 -9.54
C SER A 41 -18.85 -9.11 -8.85
N ILE A 42 -18.91 -10.04 -7.89
CA ILE A 42 -17.75 -10.55 -7.15
C ILE A 42 -17.59 -12.04 -7.46
N ALA A 43 -16.36 -12.50 -7.70
CA ALA A 43 -16.09 -13.89 -8.06
C ALA A 43 -16.40 -14.89 -6.92
N TRP A 44 -16.17 -14.49 -5.67
CA TRP A 44 -16.42 -15.31 -4.50
C TRP A 44 -16.58 -14.43 -3.24
N MET A 45 -17.16 -15.02 -2.19
CA MET A 45 -17.23 -14.44 -0.85
C MET A 45 -16.82 -15.48 0.20
N LEU A 46 -16.37 -14.99 1.35
CA LEU A 46 -16.18 -15.84 2.52
C LEU A 46 -17.56 -16.26 3.06
N ASP A 47 -17.78 -17.56 3.18
CA ASP A 47 -18.92 -18.17 3.86
C ASP A 47 -18.41 -18.90 5.10
N SER A 48 -18.09 -18.11 6.12
CA SER A 48 -17.50 -18.61 7.36
C SER A 48 -18.43 -19.55 8.12
N GLN A 49 -19.75 -19.47 7.92
CA GLN A 49 -20.72 -20.31 8.62
C GLN A 49 -20.66 -21.77 8.21
N ARG A 50 -20.25 -22.09 6.97
CA ARG A 50 -19.95 -23.47 6.55
C ARG A 50 -18.85 -24.11 7.38
N ILE A 51 -17.97 -23.29 7.96
CA ILE A 51 -16.89 -23.75 8.84
C ILE A 51 -17.32 -23.68 10.31
N SER A 52 -17.82 -22.53 10.75
CA SER A 52 -18.08 -22.26 12.16
C SER A 52 -19.29 -23.03 12.73
N LEU A 53 -20.13 -23.62 11.88
CA LEU A 53 -21.23 -24.51 12.28
C LEU A 53 -20.84 -25.99 12.26
N THR A 54 -19.56 -26.31 12.10
CA THR A 54 -19.02 -27.67 12.26
C THR A 54 -18.22 -27.76 13.55
N ALA A 55 -18.27 -28.90 14.25
CA ALA A 55 -17.50 -29.07 15.49
C ALA A 55 -15.98 -28.88 15.27
N PRO A 56 -15.34 -29.45 14.23
CA PRO A 56 -13.92 -29.21 13.97
C PRO A 56 -13.60 -27.75 13.63
N GLY A 57 -14.39 -27.13 12.76
CA GLY A 57 -14.18 -25.75 12.33
C GLY A 57 -14.37 -24.73 13.45
N ALA A 58 -15.44 -24.89 14.25
CA ALA A 58 -15.69 -24.05 15.42
C ALA A 58 -14.56 -24.15 16.46
N ALA A 59 -14.08 -25.37 16.74
CA ALA A 59 -13.00 -25.58 17.70
C ALA A 59 -11.67 -24.97 17.23
N LEU A 60 -11.32 -25.13 15.96
CA LEU A 60 -10.12 -24.52 15.36
C LEU A 60 -10.21 -22.98 15.37
N ALA A 61 -11.35 -22.44 14.92
CA ALA A 61 -11.60 -21.00 14.90
C ALA A 61 -11.52 -20.39 16.30
N ALA A 62 -12.15 -21.02 17.31
CA ALA A 62 -12.11 -20.54 18.69
C ALA A 62 -10.68 -20.48 19.24
N ARG A 63 -9.87 -21.51 19.01
CA ARG A 63 -8.46 -21.51 19.45
C ARG A 63 -7.66 -20.37 18.82
N CYS A 64 -7.78 -20.19 17.50
CA CYS A 64 -7.09 -19.12 16.79
C CYS A 64 -7.56 -17.72 17.22
N LEU A 65 -8.87 -17.52 17.43
CA LEU A 65 -9.43 -16.25 17.89
C LEU A 65 -9.04 -15.95 19.35
N LEU A 66 -9.02 -16.95 20.21
CA LEU A 66 -8.57 -16.81 21.60
C LEU A 66 -7.08 -16.42 21.67
N ASP A 67 -6.24 -16.95 20.78
CA ASP A 67 -4.83 -16.55 20.68
C ASP A 67 -4.70 -15.04 20.33
N GLN A 68 -5.62 -14.48 19.54
CA GLN A 68 -5.66 -13.03 19.27
C GLN A 68 -6.19 -12.23 20.46
N LEU A 69 -7.21 -12.75 21.16
CA LEU A 69 -7.82 -12.11 22.32
C LEU A 69 -6.87 -12.01 23.53
N GLU A 70 -5.76 -12.75 23.56
CA GLU A 70 -4.72 -12.58 24.59
C GLU A 70 -4.11 -11.16 24.60
N GLY A 71 -4.12 -10.47 23.45
CA GLY A 71 -3.66 -9.08 23.33
C GLY A 71 -4.65 -8.03 23.86
N PHE A 72 -5.78 -8.46 24.42
CA PHE A 72 -6.84 -7.59 24.91
C PHE A 72 -7.05 -7.76 26.42
N GLU A 73 -7.37 -6.66 27.09
CA GLU A 73 -7.73 -6.64 28.52
C GLU A 73 -9.15 -7.19 28.73
N SER A 74 -10.05 -6.90 27.79
CA SER A 74 -11.43 -7.31 27.85
C SER A 74 -11.57 -8.82 27.84
N THR A 75 -12.49 -9.28 28.68
CA THR A 75 -12.98 -10.65 28.73
C THR A 75 -14.48 -10.74 28.38
N GLN A 76 -15.06 -9.63 27.89
CA GLN A 76 -16.39 -9.57 27.32
C GLN A 76 -16.27 -9.40 25.80
N ILE A 77 -16.80 -10.34 25.04
CA ILE A 77 -16.78 -10.32 23.57
C ILE A 77 -18.19 -10.13 23.03
N ALA A 78 -18.34 -9.40 21.94
CA ALA A 78 -19.64 -9.08 21.35
C ALA A 78 -19.64 -9.27 19.84
N THR A 79 -20.75 -9.75 19.26
CA THR A 79 -20.90 -9.83 17.81
C THR A 79 -22.15 -9.12 17.32
N TYR A 80 -22.12 -8.58 16.09
CA TYR A 80 -23.25 -7.90 15.48
C TYR A 80 -23.91 -8.74 14.38
N GLY A 81 -25.21 -9.00 14.52
CA GLY A 81 -25.94 -9.87 13.61
C GLY A 81 -25.76 -11.35 13.96
N VAL A 82 -25.81 -12.21 12.94
CA VAL A 82 -25.87 -13.67 13.13
C VAL A 82 -24.62 -14.41 12.69
N THR A 83 -23.82 -13.81 11.80
CA THR A 83 -22.72 -14.48 11.10
C THR A 83 -21.72 -15.09 12.08
N ALA A 84 -21.22 -14.28 13.02
CA ALA A 84 -20.20 -14.70 13.99
C ALA A 84 -20.76 -15.18 15.34
N ILE A 85 -22.06 -15.42 15.49
CA ILE A 85 -22.61 -16.06 16.71
C ILE A 85 -21.97 -17.43 16.99
N PRO A 86 -21.78 -18.33 16.00
CA PRO A 86 -21.12 -19.62 16.26
C PRO A 86 -19.68 -19.46 16.73
N LEU A 87 -18.95 -18.48 16.19
CA LEU A 87 -17.58 -18.15 16.60
C LEU A 87 -17.54 -17.61 18.04
N LEU A 88 -18.46 -16.69 18.37
CA LEU A 88 -18.63 -16.15 19.71
C LEU A 88 -18.86 -17.27 20.73
N GLN A 89 -19.82 -18.14 20.46
CA GLN A 89 -20.14 -19.25 21.37
C GLN A 89 -18.98 -20.24 21.50
N ALA A 90 -18.30 -20.56 20.41
CA ALA A 90 -17.14 -21.43 20.43
C ALA A 90 -15.99 -20.84 21.27
N CYS A 91 -15.74 -19.52 21.18
CA CYS A 91 -14.76 -18.83 22.02
C CYS A 91 -15.15 -18.87 23.51
N VAL A 92 -16.41 -18.59 23.84
CA VAL A 92 -16.92 -18.66 25.22
C VAL A 92 -16.67 -20.05 25.80
N MET A 93 -17.05 -21.12 25.07
CA MET A 93 -16.87 -22.50 25.51
C MET A 93 -15.38 -22.89 25.65
N ALA A 94 -14.55 -22.53 24.67
CA ALA A 94 -13.13 -22.88 24.66
C ALA A 94 -12.30 -22.06 25.66
N SER A 95 -12.81 -20.92 26.13
CA SER A 95 -12.08 -20.02 27.03
C SER A 95 -11.91 -20.53 28.48
N GLY A 96 -12.52 -21.67 28.83
CA GLY A 96 -12.49 -22.21 30.19
C GLY A 96 -13.15 -21.28 31.23
N GLY A 97 -14.19 -20.55 30.82
CA GLY A 97 -14.93 -19.61 31.68
C GLY A 97 -14.33 -18.20 31.76
N ARG A 98 -13.23 -17.92 31.05
CA ARG A 98 -12.60 -16.59 31.02
C ARG A 98 -13.45 -15.56 30.28
N HIS A 99 -14.10 -15.94 29.17
CA HIS A 99 -14.82 -15.00 28.30
C HIS A 99 -16.34 -15.13 28.42
N THR A 100 -17.04 -13.98 28.42
CA THR A 100 -18.51 -13.91 28.27
C THR A 100 -18.90 -13.32 26.92
N GLY A 101 -20.05 -13.74 26.38
CA GLY A 101 -20.51 -13.34 25.04
C GLY A 101 -21.74 -12.43 25.07
N LEU A 102 -21.74 -11.42 24.21
CA LEU A 102 -22.88 -10.55 23.91
C LEU A 102 -23.29 -10.69 22.44
N VAL A 103 -24.60 -10.69 22.18
CA VAL A 103 -25.13 -10.71 20.80
C VAL A 103 -25.90 -9.42 20.55
N ILE A 104 -25.48 -8.67 19.54
CA ILE A 104 -26.09 -7.41 19.13
C ILE A 104 -27.01 -7.67 17.94
N ARG A 105 -28.30 -7.36 18.10
CA ARG A 105 -29.31 -7.54 17.04
C ARG A 105 -29.25 -6.38 16.05
N LYS A 106 -29.53 -6.67 14.78
CA LYS A 106 -29.69 -5.63 13.73
C LYS A 106 -30.91 -4.73 13.94
N ALA A 107 -31.93 -5.22 14.64
CA ALA A 107 -33.15 -4.48 14.96
C ALA A 107 -33.62 -4.80 16.38
N ARG A 108 -34.37 -3.88 17.00
CA ARG A 108 -35.01 -4.13 18.30
C ARG A 108 -36.05 -5.24 18.17
N LYS A 109 -36.26 -6.01 19.24
CA LYS A 109 -37.44 -6.89 19.30
C LYS A 109 -38.69 -6.02 19.33
N GLY A 110 -39.72 -6.39 18.56
CA GLY A 110 -41.01 -5.66 18.53
C GLY A 110 -41.88 -5.91 19.77
N TYR A 111 -41.47 -6.82 20.65
CA TYR A 111 -42.16 -7.19 21.88
C TYR A 111 -41.17 -7.80 22.89
N GLY A 112 -41.57 -7.97 24.15
CA GLY A 112 -40.72 -8.53 25.20
C GLY A 112 -39.67 -7.55 25.73
N SER A 113 -38.41 -8.00 25.88
CA SER A 113 -37.34 -7.19 26.47
C SER A 113 -36.98 -5.92 25.67
N MET A 114 -37.34 -5.87 24.38
CA MET A 114 -37.04 -4.77 23.44
C MET A 114 -35.55 -4.36 23.39
N LYS A 115 -34.65 -5.23 23.88
CA LYS A 115 -33.20 -5.01 23.92
C LYS A 115 -32.57 -5.18 22.54
N LEU A 116 -31.50 -4.44 22.30
CA LEU A 116 -30.59 -4.65 21.17
C LEU A 116 -29.44 -5.60 21.51
N ILE A 117 -29.05 -5.66 22.78
CA ILE A 117 -27.93 -6.47 23.25
C ILE A 117 -28.46 -7.57 24.15
N GLU A 118 -28.12 -8.81 23.81
CA GLU A 118 -28.41 -10.02 24.58
C GLU A 118 -27.12 -10.52 25.26
N GLY A 119 -27.26 -11.21 26.40
CA GLY A 119 -26.14 -11.75 27.18
C GLY A 119 -25.93 -11.03 28.52
N PRO A 120 -24.98 -11.53 29.35
CA PRO A 120 -24.68 -10.99 30.67
C PRO A 120 -23.83 -9.71 30.57
N LEU A 121 -24.45 -8.63 30.08
CA LEU A 121 -23.80 -7.33 29.86
C LEU A 121 -23.30 -6.73 31.16
N ASP A 122 -22.00 -6.44 31.19
CA ASP A 122 -21.30 -5.70 32.23
C ASP A 122 -20.77 -4.38 31.64
N ARG A 123 -21.14 -3.24 32.26
CA ARG A 123 -20.76 -1.90 31.79
C ARG A 123 -19.45 -1.41 32.37
N ASP A 124 -18.99 -2.01 33.46
CA ASP A 124 -17.75 -1.63 34.12
C ASP A 124 -16.53 -2.26 33.43
N ARG A 125 -16.79 -3.20 32.52
CA ARG A 125 -15.77 -3.89 31.73
C ARG A 125 -15.79 -3.42 30.26
N PRO A 126 -14.61 -3.28 29.64
CA PRO A 126 -14.56 -3.08 28.20
C PRO A 126 -15.15 -4.27 27.45
N VAL A 127 -15.43 -4.07 26.16
CA VAL A 127 -15.91 -5.12 25.25
C VAL A 127 -15.05 -5.16 23.99
N VAL A 128 -14.85 -6.36 23.43
CA VAL A 128 -14.18 -6.56 22.15
C VAL A 128 -15.18 -7.08 21.14
N MET A 129 -15.25 -6.43 19.98
CA MET A 129 -16.06 -6.91 18.86
C MET A 129 -15.42 -8.17 18.26
N LEU A 130 -16.22 -9.21 18.03
CA LEU A 130 -15.85 -10.44 17.37
C LEU A 130 -16.69 -10.61 16.11
N ASP A 131 -16.03 -10.75 14.96
CA ASP A 131 -16.69 -11.00 13.67
C ASP A 131 -15.95 -12.06 12.87
N ASP A 132 -16.57 -12.55 11.79
CA ASP A 132 -15.90 -13.49 10.89
C ASP A 132 -14.87 -12.78 10.00
N SER A 133 -15.19 -11.55 9.59
CA SER A 133 -14.37 -10.83 8.63
C SER A 133 -14.52 -9.32 8.76
N ILE A 134 -13.50 -8.62 8.26
CA ILE A 134 -13.55 -7.18 8.08
C ILE A 134 -13.13 -6.78 6.68
N ALA A 135 -14.10 -6.26 5.91
CA ALA A 135 -13.88 -5.59 4.65
C ALA A 135 -14.16 -4.08 4.80
N SER A 136 -15.38 -3.61 4.53
CA SER A 136 -15.75 -2.20 4.75
C SER A 136 -15.81 -1.80 6.24
N GLY A 137 -15.97 -2.79 7.13
CA GLY A 137 -16.16 -2.59 8.57
C GLY A 137 -17.56 -2.16 8.99
N SER A 138 -18.52 -2.01 8.06
CA SER A 138 -19.85 -1.49 8.36
C SER A 138 -20.57 -2.25 9.47
N SER A 139 -20.49 -3.59 9.51
CA SER A 139 -21.07 -4.42 10.57
C SER A 139 -20.48 -4.10 11.94
N ILE A 140 -19.15 -4.03 12.01
CA ILE A 140 -18.43 -3.71 13.25
C ILE A 140 -18.80 -2.30 13.71
N PHE A 141 -18.78 -1.30 12.83
CA PHE A 141 -19.15 0.08 13.18
C PHE A 141 -20.58 0.19 13.74
N ARG A 142 -21.55 -0.54 13.18
CA ARG A 142 -22.91 -0.61 13.75
C ARG A 142 -22.93 -1.23 15.14
N GLY A 143 -22.13 -2.29 15.35
CA GLY A 143 -21.95 -2.88 16.68
C GLY A 143 -21.36 -1.87 17.68
N LEU A 144 -20.31 -1.14 17.29
CA LEU A 144 -19.69 -0.10 18.10
C LEU A 144 -20.71 0.98 18.51
N GLU A 145 -21.45 1.53 17.56
CA GLU A 145 -22.49 2.54 17.81
C GLU A 145 -23.50 2.07 18.88
N ILE A 146 -23.92 0.81 18.82
CA ILE A 146 -24.91 0.24 19.76
C ILE A 146 -24.28 0.01 21.15
N LEU A 147 -23.03 -0.48 21.21
CA LEU A 147 -22.34 -0.73 22.47
C LEU A 147 -22.00 0.59 23.19
N GLU A 148 -21.47 1.57 22.48
CA GLU A 148 -21.17 2.90 22.99
C GLU A 148 -22.44 3.60 23.48
N ALA A 149 -23.54 3.53 22.71
CA ALA A 149 -24.84 4.08 23.13
C ALA A 149 -25.42 3.36 24.36
N ALA A 150 -25.00 2.12 24.64
CA ALA A 150 -25.37 1.38 25.85
C ALA A 150 -24.43 1.67 27.05
N GLY A 151 -23.43 2.54 26.86
CA GLY A 151 -22.47 2.97 27.89
C GLY A 151 -21.24 2.08 28.00
N LEU A 152 -20.97 1.19 27.04
CA LEU A 152 -19.79 0.33 27.06
C LEU A 152 -18.59 1.04 26.42
N ARG A 153 -17.41 0.83 27.01
CA ARG A 153 -16.13 1.12 26.36
C ARG A 153 -15.78 -0.02 25.42
N VAL A 154 -15.65 0.26 24.13
CA VAL A 154 -15.14 -0.73 23.17
C VAL A 154 -13.62 -0.63 23.11
N GLU A 155 -12.93 -1.73 23.42
CA GLU A 155 -11.47 -1.80 23.36
C GLU A 155 -10.96 -2.00 21.94
N GLY A 156 -11.71 -2.76 21.14
CA GLY A 156 -11.29 -3.09 19.79
C GLY A 156 -12.09 -4.19 19.11
N ALA A 157 -11.48 -4.82 18.11
CA ALA A 157 -12.11 -5.88 17.33
C ALA A 157 -11.12 -7.02 16.99
N VAL A 158 -11.64 -8.24 16.98
CA VAL A 158 -10.95 -9.45 16.53
C VAL A 158 -11.78 -10.10 15.43
N VAL A 159 -11.16 -10.47 14.31
CA VAL A 159 -11.84 -11.18 13.21
C VAL A 159 -11.07 -12.42 12.76
N LEU A 160 -11.73 -13.37 12.08
CA LEU A 160 -11.01 -14.45 11.42
C LEU A 160 -10.22 -13.93 10.23
N VAL A 161 -10.86 -13.20 9.31
CA VAL A 161 -10.23 -12.79 8.04
C VAL A 161 -10.33 -11.27 7.85
N ARG A 162 -9.21 -10.57 7.76
CA ARG A 162 -9.19 -9.18 7.26
C ARG A 162 -9.04 -9.16 5.75
N PHE A 163 -9.86 -8.34 5.08
CA PHE A 163 -9.82 -8.17 3.63
C PHE A 163 -8.89 -7.01 3.25
N GLY A 164 -7.59 -7.18 3.50
CA GLY A 164 -6.55 -6.18 3.30
C GLY A 164 -6.57 -5.05 4.33
N TRP A 165 -5.65 -4.09 4.17
CA TRP A 165 -5.55 -2.93 5.06
C TRP A 165 -6.65 -1.88 4.84
N TYR A 166 -7.34 -1.94 3.70
CA TYR A 166 -8.26 -0.90 3.28
C TYR A 166 -9.66 -1.01 3.89
N GLY A 167 -10.37 0.12 3.91
CA GLY A 167 -11.75 0.17 4.39
C GLY A 167 -11.83 0.09 5.92
N GLY A 168 -12.45 -0.97 6.42
CA GLY A 168 -12.82 -1.11 7.83
C GLY A 168 -11.61 -1.19 8.75
N TYR A 169 -10.56 -1.93 8.37
CA TYR A 169 -9.41 -2.19 9.23
C TYR A 169 -8.66 -0.88 9.56
N ALA A 170 -8.19 -0.14 8.56
CA ALA A 170 -7.57 1.17 8.76
C ALA A 170 -8.48 2.15 9.53
N ARG A 171 -9.78 2.20 9.20
CA ARG A 171 -10.71 3.13 9.85
C ARG A 171 -10.97 2.82 11.33
N LEU A 172 -10.91 1.55 11.74
CA LEU A 172 -11.01 1.19 13.16
C LEU A 172 -9.75 1.64 13.91
N ILE A 173 -8.57 1.40 13.35
CA ILE A 173 -7.29 1.84 13.94
C ILE A 173 -7.23 3.38 14.01
N GLU A 174 -7.68 4.09 12.98
CA GLU A 174 -7.82 5.56 12.98
C GLU A 174 -8.69 6.08 14.12
N ARG A 175 -9.66 5.28 14.58
CA ARG A 175 -10.53 5.59 15.71
C ARG A 175 -9.90 5.26 17.07
N GLY A 176 -8.66 4.80 17.09
CA GLY A 176 -7.92 4.42 18.29
C GLY A 176 -8.23 3.01 18.81
N LEU A 177 -8.86 2.15 18.00
CA LEU A 177 -9.24 0.80 18.40
C LEU A 177 -8.12 -0.20 18.11
N HIS A 178 -7.91 -1.15 19.03
CA HIS A 178 -7.02 -2.29 18.80
C HIS A 178 -7.70 -3.29 17.85
N VAL A 179 -7.08 -3.64 16.73
CA VAL A 179 -7.68 -4.58 15.75
C VAL A 179 -6.73 -5.73 15.46
N ALA A 180 -7.20 -6.96 15.69
CA ALA A 180 -6.46 -8.19 15.39
C ALA A 180 -7.23 -9.07 14.40
N SER A 181 -6.50 -9.88 13.64
CA SER A 181 -7.07 -10.83 12.68
C SER A 181 -6.25 -12.10 12.61
N VAL A 182 -6.89 -13.26 12.43
CA VAL A 182 -6.17 -14.53 12.26
C VAL A 182 -5.50 -14.63 10.89
N PHE A 183 -6.19 -14.19 9.83
CA PHE A 183 -5.74 -14.25 8.44
C PHE A 183 -5.86 -12.91 7.73
N ASP A 184 -4.92 -12.63 6.84
CA ASP A 184 -5.10 -11.64 5.78
C ASP A 184 -5.53 -12.33 4.48
N VAL A 185 -6.56 -11.78 3.84
CA VAL A 185 -7.14 -12.38 2.64
C VAL A 185 -6.13 -12.50 1.49
N HIS A 186 -5.25 -11.52 1.31
CA HIS A 186 -4.34 -11.45 0.18
C HIS A 186 -3.12 -12.34 0.36
N THR A 187 -2.64 -12.50 1.60
CA THR A 187 -1.47 -13.35 1.88
C THR A 187 -1.83 -14.79 2.20
N ASP A 188 -2.94 -15.03 2.90
CA ASP A 188 -3.29 -16.37 3.39
C ASP A 188 -4.30 -17.11 2.51
N LEU A 189 -5.29 -16.41 1.91
CA LEU A 189 -6.41 -17.07 1.21
C LEU A 189 -6.31 -16.96 -0.31
N VAL A 190 -6.17 -15.76 -0.88
CA VAL A 190 -6.12 -15.50 -2.33
C VAL A 190 -5.12 -16.39 -3.07
N PRO A 191 -3.89 -16.66 -2.57
CA PRO A 191 -2.95 -17.54 -3.25
C PRO A 191 -3.46 -18.99 -3.44
N ILE A 192 -4.37 -19.43 -2.58
CA ILE A 192 -4.97 -20.78 -2.60
C ILE A 192 -6.29 -20.77 -3.38
N VAL A 193 -7.13 -19.76 -3.14
CA VAL A 193 -8.49 -19.65 -3.70
C VAL A 193 -8.46 -19.23 -5.17
N GLU A 194 -7.50 -18.39 -5.56
CA GLU A 194 -7.33 -17.84 -6.91
C GLU A 194 -5.88 -18.03 -7.41
N PRO A 195 -5.40 -19.28 -7.60
CA PRO A 195 -4.00 -19.55 -7.93
C PRO A 195 -3.58 -18.97 -9.29
N THR A 196 -4.54 -18.76 -10.19
CA THR A 196 -4.34 -18.19 -11.53
C THR A 196 -4.46 -16.67 -11.58
N ARG A 197 -4.86 -16.01 -10.48
CA ARG A 197 -4.97 -14.56 -10.45
C ARG A 197 -3.59 -13.95 -10.70
N PRO A 198 -3.44 -13.07 -11.72
CA PRO A 198 -2.20 -12.37 -11.92
C PRO A 198 -1.84 -11.61 -10.65
N ARG A 199 -0.72 -11.98 -10.03
CA ARG A 199 -0.13 -11.14 -8.99
C ARG A 199 0.33 -9.88 -9.69
N PRO A 200 -0.07 -8.67 -9.24
CA PRO A 200 0.49 -7.44 -9.79
C PRO A 200 2.01 -7.58 -9.87
N ALA A 201 2.61 -7.09 -10.95
CA ALA A 201 4.07 -7.02 -11.03
C ALA A 201 4.54 -6.40 -9.72
N PHE A 202 5.43 -7.11 -9.01
CA PHE A 202 5.86 -6.74 -7.66
C PHE A 202 6.30 -5.27 -7.60
N ASN A 203 6.75 -4.73 -8.73
CA ASN A 203 6.96 -3.31 -8.98
C ASN A 203 6.21 -2.85 -10.25
N PRO A 204 5.06 -2.15 -10.15
CA PRO A 204 4.28 -1.69 -11.31
C PRO A 204 4.99 -0.60 -12.14
N SER A 205 6.07 -0.02 -11.61
CA SER A 205 6.87 0.95 -12.36
C SER A 205 7.74 0.29 -13.44
N LEU A 206 7.93 -1.04 -13.39
CA LEU A 206 8.65 -1.79 -14.43
C LEU A 206 7.79 -2.17 -15.65
N ALA A 207 6.47 -2.02 -15.57
CA ALA A 207 5.58 -2.31 -16.68
C ALA A 207 5.86 -1.38 -17.88
N LEU A 208 5.93 -1.92 -19.08
CA LEU A 208 6.15 -1.14 -20.31
C LEU A 208 4.92 -1.23 -21.22
N PRO A 209 4.64 -0.18 -22.02
CA PRO A 209 3.68 -0.29 -23.12
C PRO A 209 4.17 -1.30 -24.16
N ALA A 210 3.28 -1.71 -25.07
CA ALA A 210 3.68 -2.49 -26.24
C ALA A 210 4.68 -1.69 -27.09
N VAL A 211 5.83 -2.28 -27.39
CA VAL A 211 6.93 -1.61 -28.12
C VAL A 211 7.28 -2.42 -29.36
N ARG A 212 7.34 -1.72 -30.49
CA ARG A 212 7.98 -2.24 -31.71
C ARG A 212 9.45 -1.86 -31.64
N TRP A 213 10.33 -2.84 -31.56
CA TRP A 213 11.77 -2.60 -31.51
C TRP A 213 12.34 -2.54 -32.92
N ALA A 214 13.28 -1.63 -33.14
CA ALA A 214 14.18 -1.69 -34.28
C ALA A 214 15.30 -2.72 -34.04
N ASP A 215 16.00 -3.10 -35.11
CA ASP A 215 17.16 -3.99 -35.03
C ASP A 215 18.41 -3.24 -34.57
N ASP A 216 18.51 -1.94 -34.87
CA ASP A 216 19.61 -1.07 -34.49
C ASP A 216 19.45 -0.48 -33.08
N ALA A 217 20.59 -0.21 -32.45
CA ALA A 217 20.66 0.54 -31.20
C ALA A 217 20.69 2.04 -31.46
N ALA A 218 20.25 2.83 -30.48
CA ALA A 218 20.44 4.27 -30.51
C ALA A 218 21.95 4.58 -30.51
N PRO A 219 22.38 5.69 -31.13
CA PRO A 219 23.78 6.10 -31.11
C PRO A 219 24.34 6.19 -29.68
N ASP A 220 25.58 5.74 -29.51
CA ASP A 220 26.32 5.92 -28.27
C ASP A 220 26.67 7.39 -28.04
N GLY A 221 26.84 7.77 -26.77
CA GLY A 221 27.25 9.13 -26.40
C GLY A 221 26.13 10.17 -26.49
N LEU A 222 24.87 9.73 -26.67
CA LEU A 222 23.72 10.63 -26.61
C LEU A 222 23.50 11.14 -25.19
N HIS A 223 23.21 12.44 -25.08
CA HIS A 223 22.69 13.02 -23.85
C HIS A 223 21.37 12.35 -23.45
N PRO A 224 21.12 12.05 -22.16
CA PRO A 224 19.92 11.36 -21.69
C PRO A 224 18.61 11.95 -22.23
N ALA A 225 18.49 13.28 -22.22
CA ALA A 225 17.30 13.97 -22.74
C ALA A 225 17.12 13.79 -24.27
N ALA A 226 18.21 13.72 -25.03
CA ALA A 226 18.17 13.47 -26.47
C ALA A 226 17.73 12.04 -26.77
N LEU A 227 18.25 11.05 -26.03
CA LEU A 227 17.79 9.67 -26.12
C LEU A 227 16.30 9.54 -25.76
N ALA A 228 15.86 10.18 -24.67
CA ALA A 228 14.45 10.19 -24.29
C ALA A 228 13.56 10.80 -25.38
N ARG A 229 13.97 11.94 -25.97
CA ARG A 229 13.26 12.58 -27.08
C ARG A 229 13.13 11.65 -28.29
N LEU A 230 14.23 11.01 -28.70
CA LEU A 230 14.25 10.07 -29.82
C LEU A 230 13.27 8.91 -29.61
N VAL A 231 13.35 8.27 -28.44
CA VAL A 231 12.48 7.14 -28.07
C VAL A 231 11.01 7.54 -28.06
N MET A 232 10.68 8.67 -27.41
CA MET A 232 9.30 9.15 -27.33
C MET A 232 8.75 9.52 -28.70
N THR A 233 9.54 10.21 -29.52
CA THR A 233 9.13 10.64 -30.88
C THR A 233 8.77 9.42 -31.73
N ARG A 234 9.65 8.41 -31.82
CA ARG A 234 9.38 7.20 -32.61
C ARG A 234 8.20 6.41 -32.07
N HIS A 235 8.14 6.22 -30.75
CA HIS A 235 7.04 5.47 -30.13
C HIS A 235 5.68 6.12 -30.42
N LEU A 236 5.58 7.45 -30.29
CA LEU A 236 4.35 8.19 -30.53
C LEU A 236 3.96 8.24 -32.02
N ALA A 237 4.94 8.14 -32.92
CA ALA A 237 4.71 7.99 -34.36
C ALA A 237 4.34 6.56 -34.79
N GLY A 238 4.36 5.58 -33.88
CA GLY A 238 4.14 4.17 -34.20
C GLY A 238 5.32 3.49 -34.91
N GLU A 239 6.47 4.14 -34.93
CA GLU A 239 7.70 3.68 -35.57
C GLU A 239 8.49 2.72 -34.66
N PRO A 240 9.37 1.87 -35.23
CA PRO A 240 10.28 1.05 -34.44
C PRO A 240 11.23 1.90 -33.55
N VAL A 241 11.22 1.61 -32.25
CA VAL A 241 12.05 2.25 -31.24
C VAL A 241 13.43 1.58 -31.24
N PRO A 242 14.54 2.36 -31.30
CA PRO A 242 15.88 1.79 -31.28
C PRO A 242 16.16 1.06 -29.96
N ARG A 243 17.04 0.05 -30.01
CA ARG A 243 17.55 -0.59 -28.79
C ARG A 243 18.32 0.42 -27.93
N PRO A 244 18.39 0.22 -26.61
CA PRO A 244 19.23 1.06 -25.74
C PRO A 244 20.68 1.15 -26.24
N PRO A 245 21.33 2.32 -26.17
CA PRO A 245 22.75 2.45 -26.50
C PRO A 245 23.61 1.73 -25.46
N ALA A 246 24.86 1.42 -25.81
CA ALA A 246 25.79 0.81 -24.88
C ALA A 246 26.24 1.82 -23.81
N ARG A 247 26.37 3.10 -24.18
CA ARG A 247 26.76 4.20 -23.29
C ARG A 247 26.07 5.51 -23.62
N LEU A 248 25.81 6.31 -22.59
CA LEU A 248 25.37 7.70 -22.71
C LEU A 248 26.59 8.63 -22.84
N ASP A 249 26.34 9.93 -22.83
CA ASP A 249 27.36 10.99 -22.88
C ASP A 249 28.28 11.06 -21.65
N ASP A 250 27.79 10.61 -20.49
CA ASP A 250 28.50 10.59 -19.21
C ASP A 250 28.14 9.34 -18.38
N ASP A 251 28.79 9.16 -17.24
CA ASP A 251 28.49 8.11 -16.27
C ASP A 251 27.32 8.53 -15.37
N HIS A 252 26.12 8.01 -15.68
CA HIS A 252 24.90 8.29 -14.94
C HIS A 252 24.55 7.12 -14.01
N ASP A 253 24.39 7.36 -12.72
CA ASP A 253 23.96 6.33 -11.77
C ASP A 253 22.44 6.07 -11.85
N SER A 254 22.07 4.97 -12.51
CA SER A 254 20.68 4.51 -12.63
C SER A 254 20.33 3.34 -11.70
N ALA A 255 21.11 3.09 -10.64
CA ALA A 255 20.94 1.91 -9.80
C ALA A 255 19.59 1.82 -9.07
N GLY A 256 18.95 2.96 -8.78
CA GLY A 256 17.58 3.07 -8.24
C GLY A 256 16.52 3.39 -9.29
N GLY A 257 16.90 3.52 -10.56
CA GLY A 257 16.02 3.78 -11.70
C GLY A 257 16.20 5.17 -12.33
N ALA A 258 15.28 5.51 -13.22
CA ALA A 258 15.26 6.80 -13.91
C ALA A 258 13.83 7.23 -14.25
N TRP A 259 13.61 8.54 -14.29
CA TRP A 259 12.33 9.14 -14.64
C TRP A 259 12.53 10.23 -15.70
N VAL A 260 11.60 10.32 -16.65
CA VAL A 260 11.60 11.37 -17.68
C VAL A 260 10.50 12.38 -17.34
N SER A 261 10.82 13.66 -17.45
CA SER A 261 9.86 14.76 -17.27
C SER A 261 9.85 15.62 -18.53
N VAL A 262 8.65 15.92 -19.02
CA VAL A 262 8.42 16.78 -20.18
C VAL A 262 7.68 18.03 -19.72
N ARG A 263 8.25 19.22 -19.95
CA ARG A 263 7.71 20.52 -19.53
C ARG A 263 7.72 21.51 -20.67
N SER A 264 6.76 22.42 -20.69
CA SER A 264 6.72 23.48 -21.71
C SER A 264 7.97 24.36 -21.62
N ARG A 265 8.57 24.68 -22.78
CA ARG A 265 9.66 25.66 -22.88
C ARG A 265 9.20 27.08 -22.49
N ALA A 266 7.98 27.44 -22.88
CA ALA A 266 7.39 28.74 -22.59
C ALA A 266 7.04 28.92 -21.10
N ASN A 267 6.76 27.82 -20.39
CA ASN A 267 6.47 27.84 -18.96
C ASN A 267 6.96 26.56 -18.28
N VAL A 268 8.12 26.65 -17.63
CA VAL A 268 8.75 25.53 -16.91
C VAL A 268 7.87 24.96 -15.78
N HIS A 269 6.88 25.68 -15.28
CA HIS A 269 5.95 25.15 -14.27
C HIS A 269 4.85 24.27 -14.86
N LEU A 270 4.58 24.39 -16.17
CA LEU A 270 3.63 23.55 -16.90
C LEU A 270 4.28 22.22 -17.30
N ARG A 271 3.87 21.13 -16.63
CA ARG A 271 4.35 19.77 -16.90
C ARG A 271 3.37 19.01 -17.78
N HIS A 272 3.80 18.60 -18.97
CA HIS A 272 3.00 17.80 -19.90
C HIS A 272 2.97 16.32 -19.53
N GLY A 273 4.07 15.78 -19.00
CA GLY A 273 4.12 14.38 -18.59
C GLY A 273 5.32 14.08 -17.72
N ARG A 274 5.18 13.06 -16.87
CA ARG A 274 6.29 12.49 -16.09
C ARG A 274 5.96 11.08 -15.65
N ASP A 275 6.83 10.14 -15.98
CA ASP A 275 6.78 8.76 -15.48
C ASP A 275 8.21 8.19 -15.48
N GLY A 276 8.36 6.97 -15.00
CA GLY A 276 9.62 6.26 -14.96
C GLY A 276 9.52 4.97 -14.18
N GLN A 277 10.67 4.50 -13.74
CA GLN A 277 10.80 3.29 -12.95
C GLN A 277 11.64 3.51 -11.70
N TRP A 278 11.28 2.78 -10.66
CA TRP A 278 12.09 2.55 -9.48
C TRP A 278 12.71 1.16 -9.59
N ILE A 279 13.92 0.97 -9.07
CA ILE A 279 14.58 -0.33 -8.95
C ILE A 279 14.78 -0.60 -7.47
N PHE A 280 14.02 -1.55 -6.92
CA PHE A 280 14.09 -1.91 -5.50
C PHE A 280 15.25 -2.89 -5.24
N PRO A 281 15.74 -2.98 -3.99
CA PRO A 281 16.77 -3.96 -3.63
C PRO A 281 16.39 -5.39 -4.07
N GLY A 282 17.32 -6.07 -4.74
CA GLY A 282 17.13 -7.42 -5.29
C GLY A 282 16.58 -7.46 -6.72
N GLU A 283 16.11 -6.33 -7.28
CA GLU A 283 15.68 -6.27 -8.68
C GLU A 283 16.88 -6.10 -9.64
N PRO A 284 16.83 -6.65 -10.87
CA PRO A 284 17.87 -6.45 -11.87
C PRO A 284 18.06 -4.96 -12.21
N ARG A 285 19.31 -4.51 -12.18
CA ARG A 285 19.65 -3.11 -12.46
C ARG A 285 19.80 -2.89 -13.97
N PRO A 286 19.05 -1.97 -14.58
CA PRO A 286 19.24 -1.61 -15.98
C PRO A 286 20.51 -0.77 -16.15
N THR A 287 21.08 -0.81 -17.36
CA THR A 287 22.07 0.20 -17.74
C THR A 287 21.42 1.60 -17.79
N PRO A 288 22.19 2.69 -17.76
CA PRO A 288 21.62 4.04 -17.85
C PRO A 288 20.81 4.25 -19.14
N GLY A 289 21.30 3.75 -20.27
CA GLY A 289 20.58 3.79 -21.55
C GLY A 289 19.25 3.03 -21.49
N GLU A 290 19.25 1.82 -20.93
CA GLU A 290 18.03 1.04 -20.71
C GLU A 290 17.04 1.78 -19.80
N ALA A 291 17.53 2.40 -18.72
CA ALA A 291 16.72 3.15 -17.78
C ALA A 291 16.04 4.35 -18.47
N VAL A 292 16.76 5.09 -19.31
CA VAL A 292 16.20 6.21 -20.07
C VAL A 292 15.14 5.72 -21.06
N VAL A 293 15.42 4.67 -21.83
CA VAL A 293 14.47 4.12 -22.82
C VAL A 293 13.17 3.69 -22.12
N ARG A 294 13.25 2.96 -21.00
CA ARG A 294 12.08 2.53 -20.22
C ARG A 294 11.27 3.72 -19.70
N ALA A 295 11.94 4.71 -19.12
CA ALA A 295 11.28 5.89 -18.57
C ALA A 295 10.63 6.76 -19.65
N ALA A 296 11.28 6.88 -20.81
CA ALA A 296 10.78 7.58 -21.98
C ALA A 296 9.51 6.93 -22.54
N LEU A 297 9.51 5.60 -22.73
CA LEU A 297 8.35 4.84 -23.18
C LEU A 297 7.15 5.00 -22.23
N ARG A 298 7.39 4.90 -20.92
CA ARG A 298 6.33 5.13 -19.93
C ARG A 298 5.82 6.57 -19.97
N THR A 299 6.71 7.55 -20.05
CA THR A 299 6.34 8.97 -20.07
C THR A 299 5.56 9.34 -21.32
N ALA A 300 5.83 8.71 -22.46
CA ALA A 300 5.06 8.89 -23.69
C ALA A 300 3.56 8.59 -23.49
N THR A 301 3.22 7.55 -22.71
CA THR A 301 1.82 7.21 -22.39
C THR A 301 1.11 8.22 -21.47
N ARG A 302 1.86 9.17 -20.90
CA ARG A 302 1.33 10.21 -19.99
C ARG A 302 1.17 11.57 -20.67
N LEU A 303 1.64 11.73 -21.91
CA LEU A 303 1.49 13.00 -22.61
C LEU A 303 0.03 13.22 -23.03
N PRO A 304 -0.47 14.48 -22.97
CA PRO A 304 -1.81 14.80 -23.45
C PRO A 304 -1.96 14.68 -24.96
N SER A 305 -0.87 14.83 -25.72
CA SER A 305 -0.81 14.70 -27.18
C SER A 305 0.64 14.54 -27.61
N PRO A 306 0.95 13.82 -28.71
CA PRO A 306 2.30 13.74 -29.26
C PRO A 306 2.93 15.09 -29.57
N ARG A 307 2.13 16.06 -30.06
CA ARG A 307 2.60 17.37 -30.54
C ARG A 307 3.24 18.23 -29.45
N VAL A 308 2.93 17.97 -28.17
CA VAL A 308 3.50 18.78 -27.08
C VAL A 308 5.00 18.60 -26.95
N LEU A 309 5.57 17.53 -27.51
CA LEU A 309 7.01 17.25 -27.42
C LEU A 309 7.84 18.32 -28.14
N ASP A 310 7.33 18.88 -29.24
CA ASP A 310 8.02 19.88 -30.06
C ASP A 310 8.29 21.18 -29.29
N ASP A 311 7.33 21.59 -28.44
CA ASP A 311 7.39 22.82 -27.65
C ASP A 311 7.84 22.57 -26.19
N SER A 312 8.37 21.39 -25.90
CA SER A 312 8.77 21.00 -24.55
C SER A 312 10.26 20.80 -24.39
N ALA A 313 10.79 21.14 -23.23
CA ALA A 313 12.09 20.69 -22.75
C ALA A 313 11.94 19.34 -22.02
N ILE A 314 12.97 18.50 -22.11
CA ILE A 314 13.03 17.21 -21.43
C ILE A 314 14.13 17.25 -20.35
N ALA A 315 13.83 16.66 -19.20
CA ALA A 315 14.86 16.29 -18.23
C ALA A 315 14.73 14.83 -17.84
N VAL A 316 15.88 14.15 -17.76
CA VAL A 316 15.99 12.82 -17.17
C VAL A 316 16.50 12.98 -15.74
N THR A 317 15.81 12.37 -14.80
CA THR A 317 16.26 12.28 -13.40
C THR A 317 16.68 10.84 -13.13
N PHE A 318 17.94 10.67 -12.74
CA PHE A 318 18.53 9.41 -12.34
C PHE A 318 18.53 9.28 -10.82
N PHE A 319 18.37 8.06 -10.36
CA PHE A 319 18.32 7.73 -8.94
C PHE A 319 19.41 6.70 -8.64
N GLY A 320 20.24 6.99 -7.64
CA GLY A 320 21.14 5.98 -7.11
C GLY A 320 20.39 4.89 -6.36
N ALA A 321 21.11 3.87 -5.90
CA ALA A 321 20.51 2.70 -5.27
C ALA A 321 19.56 3.09 -4.12
N LEU A 322 18.39 2.44 -4.10
CA LEU A 322 17.40 2.66 -3.04
C LEU A 322 17.89 2.01 -1.73
N GLU A 323 18.12 2.82 -0.71
CA GLU A 323 18.51 2.37 0.63
C GLU A 323 17.30 2.44 1.57
N THR A 324 17.00 1.35 2.28
CA THR A 324 15.96 1.38 3.32
C THR A 324 16.35 2.34 4.43
N CYS A 325 15.38 3.15 4.89
CA CYS A 325 15.61 4.12 5.97
C CYS A 325 14.35 4.30 6.82
N THR A 326 14.49 5.02 7.93
CA THR A 326 13.37 5.45 8.78
C THR A 326 13.00 6.90 8.51
N VAL A 327 11.84 7.36 9.03
CA VAL A 327 11.46 8.78 8.96
C VAL A 327 12.50 9.69 9.64
N GLY A 328 13.20 9.18 10.66
CA GLY A 328 14.26 9.92 11.36
C GLY A 328 15.53 10.12 10.53
N ASP A 329 15.75 9.31 9.50
CA ASP A 329 16.93 9.35 8.63
C ASP A 329 16.74 10.24 7.39
N LEU A 330 15.58 10.90 7.29
CA LEU A 330 15.22 11.67 6.12
C LEU A 330 15.86 13.07 6.12
N ASP A 331 16.48 13.41 5.01
CA ASP A 331 17.08 14.71 4.74
C ASP A 331 16.56 15.22 3.40
N ASN A 332 15.59 16.14 3.45
CA ASN A 332 14.95 16.71 2.27
C ASN A 332 15.86 17.68 1.48
N ASP A 333 17.00 18.08 2.04
CA ASP A 333 18.01 18.83 1.30
C ASP A 333 18.92 17.91 0.49
N ARG A 334 19.11 16.65 0.91
CA ARG A 334 20.06 15.74 0.29
C ARG A 334 19.44 14.63 -0.56
N TYR A 335 18.33 14.04 -0.12
CA TYR A 335 17.82 12.78 -0.67
C TYR A 335 16.41 12.88 -1.23
N GLY A 336 16.18 12.13 -2.30
CA GLY A 336 14.83 11.73 -2.69
C GLY A 336 14.38 10.53 -1.84
N ILE A 337 13.07 10.32 -1.78
CA ILE A 337 12.49 9.19 -1.06
C ILE A 337 11.48 8.44 -1.90
N VAL A 338 11.30 7.16 -1.58
CA VAL A 338 10.23 6.30 -2.11
C VAL A 338 9.53 5.61 -0.94
N VAL A 339 8.22 5.77 -0.86
CA VAL A 339 7.36 5.02 0.06
C VAL A 339 6.69 3.91 -0.73
N ARG A 340 6.78 2.68 -0.23
CA ARG A 340 6.09 1.50 -0.79
C ARG A 340 5.23 0.85 0.29
N SER A 341 3.98 0.53 -0.03
CA SER A 341 3.13 -0.23 0.90
C SER A 341 3.72 -1.62 1.14
N ALA A 342 3.70 -2.08 2.39
CA ALA A 342 4.02 -3.46 2.75
C ALA A 342 2.83 -4.42 2.49
N GLU A 343 1.63 -3.87 2.27
CA GLU A 343 0.38 -4.64 2.11
C GLU A 343 -0.12 -4.60 0.66
N ARG A 344 -0.32 -3.38 0.14
CA ARG A 344 -0.75 -3.13 -1.24
C ARG A 344 0.47 -2.82 -2.10
N VAL A 345 1.29 -3.84 -2.35
CA VAL A 345 2.66 -3.70 -2.92
C VAL A 345 2.73 -2.92 -4.23
N GLU A 346 1.61 -2.76 -4.95
CA GLU A 346 1.47 -1.91 -6.14
C GLU A 346 1.40 -0.40 -5.83
N ARG A 347 1.18 -0.03 -4.57
CA ARG A 347 1.13 1.35 -4.08
C ARG A 347 2.54 1.83 -3.74
N LEU A 348 3.01 2.76 -4.57
CA LEU A 348 4.31 3.38 -4.45
C LEU A 348 4.23 4.89 -4.70
N GLY A 349 5.08 5.65 -4.03
CA GLY A 349 5.08 7.09 -4.13
C GLY A 349 6.47 7.66 -3.85
N GLY A 350 7.01 8.37 -4.83
CA GLY A 350 8.29 9.05 -4.69
C GLY A 350 8.13 10.54 -4.40
N ALA A 351 9.13 11.14 -3.76
CA ALA A 351 9.26 12.58 -3.61
C ALA A 351 10.73 12.99 -3.74
N LEU A 352 11.02 13.92 -4.65
CA LEU A 352 12.37 14.47 -4.83
C LEU A 352 12.70 15.46 -3.70
N PRO A 353 13.99 15.72 -3.43
CA PRO A 353 14.41 16.70 -2.43
C PRO A 353 14.00 18.12 -2.86
N ARG A 354 13.73 18.98 -1.88
CA ARG A 354 13.49 20.42 -2.06
C ARG A 354 12.44 20.76 -3.12
N MET A 355 11.41 19.93 -3.28
CA MET A 355 10.33 20.25 -4.23
C MET A 355 9.57 21.52 -3.81
N PRO A 356 9.02 22.31 -4.75
CA PRO A 356 8.27 23.53 -4.42
C PRO A 356 7.13 23.24 -3.43
N GLY A 357 7.05 24.04 -2.35
CA GLY A 357 6.05 23.87 -1.29
C GLY A 357 6.35 22.78 -0.27
N MET A 358 7.44 22.03 -0.42
CA MET A 358 7.89 20.97 0.50
C MET A 358 9.27 21.30 1.06
N THR A 359 9.30 22.20 2.05
CA THR A 359 10.54 22.63 2.71
C THR A 359 10.98 21.69 3.83
N ARG A 360 10.04 21.01 4.49
CA ARG A 360 10.32 20.12 5.63
C ARG A 360 10.32 18.65 5.21
N THR A 361 11.18 17.88 5.87
CA THR A 361 11.26 16.43 5.77
C THR A 361 9.91 15.72 5.91
N TRP A 362 9.09 16.11 6.91
CA TRP A 362 7.75 15.55 7.09
C TRP A 362 6.82 15.84 5.90
N ALA A 363 6.94 17.02 5.28
CA ALA A 363 6.13 17.36 4.10
C ALA A 363 6.52 16.53 2.87
N GLN A 364 7.82 16.24 2.70
CA GLN A 364 8.32 15.34 1.67
C GLN A 364 7.76 13.92 1.88
N PHE A 365 7.85 13.40 3.11
CA PHE A 365 7.32 12.11 3.50
C PHE A 365 5.81 12.00 3.26
N GLU A 366 5.03 12.94 3.77
CA GLU A 366 3.58 12.95 3.59
C GLU A 366 3.19 13.05 2.11
N HIS A 367 3.90 13.85 1.31
CA HIS A 367 3.65 13.90 -0.13
C HIS A 367 3.91 12.55 -0.81
N ALA A 368 5.02 11.88 -0.49
CA ALA A 368 5.31 10.55 -1.00
C ALA A 368 4.24 9.53 -0.57
N ARG A 369 3.90 9.52 0.73
CA ARG A 369 3.00 8.54 1.37
C ARG A 369 1.53 8.72 1.00
N THR A 370 0.97 9.91 1.17
CA THR A 370 -0.47 10.15 1.05
C THR A 370 -0.86 10.61 -0.35
N ARG A 371 -0.08 11.51 -0.97
CA ARG A 371 -0.43 12.05 -2.28
C ARG A 371 -0.06 11.09 -3.42
N ASN A 372 1.17 10.59 -3.41
CA ASN A 372 1.69 9.78 -4.53
C ASN A 372 1.39 8.28 -4.35
N ALA A 373 1.74 7.70 -3.19
CA ALA A 373 1.47 6.29 -2.92
C ALA A 373 -0.01 6.02 -2.59
N LYS A 374 -0.73 7.03 -2.09
CA LYS A 374 -2.13 6.90 -1.63
C LYS A 374 -2.27 5.82 -0.55
N LEU A 375 -1.29 5.75 0.35
CA LEU A 375 -1.37 4.89 1.52
C LEU A 375 -2.48 5.38 2.43
N LEU A 376 -3.19 4.44 3.04
CA LEU A 376 -4.20 4.72 4.05
C LEU A 376 -3.52 5.06 5.37
N SER A 377 -4.30 5.54 6.34
CA SER A 377 -3.74 5.77 7.66
C SER A 377 -3.28 4.45 8.29
N PHE A 378 -2.18 4.53 9.02
CA PHE A 378 -1.50 3.41 9.68
C PHE A 378 -1.09 2.24 8.77
N GLU A 379 -1.29 2.33 7.45
CA GLU A 379 -0.87 1.29 6.52
C GLU A 379 0.63 1.06 6.60
N PRO A 380 1.08 -0.19 6.85
CA PRO A 380 2.50 -0.48 6.99
C PRO A 380 3.20 -0.22 5.66
N TYR A 381 4.41 0.32 5.75
CA TYR A 381 5.19 0.73 4.60
C TYR A 381 6.67 0.45 4.81
N VAL A 382 7.38 0.34 3.69
CA VAL A 382 8.84 0.41 3.64
C VAL A 382 9.21 1.74 3.01
N LEU A 383 10.13 2.45 3.66
CA LEU A 383 10.64 3.74 3.22
C LEU A 383 12.07 3.56 2.71
N TYR A 384 12.35 4.18 1.56
CA TYR A 384 13.66 4.20 0.95
C TYR A 384 14.10 5.65 0.74
N ARG A 385 15.40 5.90 0.85
CA ARG A 385 16.06 7.12 0.40
C ARG A 385 16.99 6.81 -0.77
N HIS A 386 17.29 7.82 -1.57
CA HIS A 386 18.22 7.69 -2.69
C HIS A 386 18.83 9.04 -3.08
N THR A 387 19.98 9.00 -3.73
CA THR A 387 20.59 10.16 -4.40
C THR A 387 19.80 10.53 -5.65
N VAL A 388 19.95 11.76 -6.11
CA VAL A 388 19.23 12.30 -7.27
C VAL A 388 20.21 13.08 -8.15
N ALA A 389 20.33 12.69 -9.40
CA ALA A 389 21.05 13.45 -10.43
C ALA A 389 20.06 13.80 -11.56
N LYS A 390 20.22 14.98 -12.18
CA LYS A 390 19.29 15.46 -13.20
C LYS A 390 20.04 15.95 -14.43
N ALA A 391 19.78 15.30 -15.55
CA ALA A 391 20.27 15.68 -16.88
C ALA A 391 19.15 16.41 -17.63
N VAL A 392 19.23 17.74 -17.66
CA VAL A 392 18.32 18.62 -18.40
C VAL A 392 18.81 18.75 -19.83
N GLU A 393 17.90 18.76 -20.80
CA GLU A 393 18.22 19.04 -22.21
C GLU A 393 19.13 20.27 -22.35
N PRO A 394 20.26 20.15 -23.07
CA PRO A 394 21.23 21.24 -23.15
C PRO A 394 20.62 22.54 -23.67
N GLY A 395 20.92 23.65 -22.98
CA GLY A 395 20.43 24.99 -23.33
C GLY A 395 19.00 25.31 -22.85
N GLU A 396 18.30 24.36 -22.22
CA GLU A 396 16.94 24.59 -21.73
C GLU A 396 16.89 25.09 -20.29
N ALA A 397 15.92 25.96 -19.99
CA ALA A 397 15.64 26.39 -18.62
C ALA A 397 14.90 25.28 -17.84
N TRP A 398 15.26 25.09 -16.57
CA TRP A 398 14.61 24.10 -15.70
C TRP A 398 14.40 24.60 -14.28
N GLN A 399 13.50 23.95 -13.54
CA GLN A 399 13.28 24.27 -12.13
C GLN A 399 14.54 23.94 -11.31
N PRO A 400 15.01 24.86 -10.43
CA PRO A 400 16.18 24.62 -9.58
C PRO A 400 15.91 23.64 -8.44
N THR A 401 14.64 23.25 -8.25
CA THR A 401 14.15 22.33 -7.23
C THR A 401 14.12 20.87 -7.69
N GLY A 402 13.96 19.92 -6.76
CA GLY A 402 13.94 18.50 -7.11
C GLY A 402 15.34 17.96 -7.45
N VAL A 403 16.36 18.55 -6.84
CA VAL A 403 17.77 18.12 -6.82
C VAL A 403 18.34 18.42 -5.43
N PRO A 404 19.39 17.71 -4.99
CA PRO A 404 20.03 17.98 -3.70
C PRO A 404 20.50 19.43 -3.60
N ARG A 405 20.60 19.97 -2.39
CA ARG A 405 21.20 21.27 -2.13
C ARG A 405 22.63 21.24 -2.65
N ASP A 406 23.00 22.30 -3.36
CA ASP A 406 24.40 22.50 -3.70
C ASP A 406 25.13 22.75 -2.39
N ASP A 407 26.10 21.90 -2.08
CA ASP A 407 26.94 22.03 -0.88
C ASP A 407 28.03 23.10 -1.04
N GLY A 408 28.03 23.85 -2.16
CA GLY A 408 28.91 24.98 -2.40
C GLY A 408 29.07 25.87 -1.17
N ASP A 409 30.34 26.22 -0.88
CA ASP A 409 30.87 26.72 0.40
C ASP A 409 29.79 27.28 1.31
N ALA A 410 29.33 26.42 2.23
CA ALA A 410 28.37 26.81 3.24
C ALA A 410 28.83 28.14 3.83
N TRP A 411 27.99 29.18 3.80
CA TRP A 411 28.42 30.56 4.04
C TRP A 411 29.20 30.76 5.35
N TYR A 412 29.00 29.87 6.33
CA TYR A 412 29.73 29.83 7.61
C TYR A 412 31.17 29.28 7.52
N ARG A 413 31.54 28.67 6.39
CA ARG A 413 32.89 28.21 6.03
C ARG A 413 33.68 29.23 5.24
N ASP A 414 33.02 30.27 4.72
CA ASP A 414 33.66 31.43 4.10
C ASP A 414 33.83 32.54 5.17
N PRO A 415 35.04 32.76 5.72
CA PRO A 415 35.25 33.75 6.77
C PRO A 415 34.93 35.19 6.32
N ALA A 416 34.94 35.46 5.00
CA ALA A 416 34.55 36.76 4.45
C ALA A 416 33.03 36.95 4.46
N ARG A 417 32.23 35.87 4.46
CA ARG A 417 30.76 35.89 4.55
C ARG A 417 30.23 35.65 5.96
N ALA A 418 30.92 34.85 6.78
CA ALA A 418 30.45 34.43 8.09
C ALA A 418 30.60 35.51 9.19
N GLY A 419 31.42 36.53 8.96
CA GLY A 419 31.76 37.54 9.95
C GLY A 419 32.55 36.96 11.15
N ARG A 420 33.06 37.82 12.03
CA ARG A 420 33.98 37.46 13.13
C ARG A 420 33.45 36.46 14.18
N ILE A 421 32.22 35.99 14.06
CA ILE A 421 31.58 35.08 15.03
C ILE A 421 31.80 33.60 14.66
N ALA A 422 32.28 33.30 13.45
CA ALA A 422 32.50 31.93 12.96
C ALA A 422 34.00 31.58 12.77
N ALA A 423 34.91 32.16 13.56
CA ALA A 423 36.33 31.79 13.59
C ALA A 423 36.67 31.02 14.87
#